data_AF-A0A5R1YP57-F1
#
_entry.id   AF-A0A5R1YP57-F1
#
_cell.length_a   1.000
_cell.length_b   1.000
_cell.length_c   1.000
_cell.angle_alpha   90.00
_cell.angle_beta   90.00
_cell.angle_gamma   90.00
#
_symmetry.space_group_name_H-M   'P 1'
#
loop_
_entity.id
_entity.type
_entity.pdbx_description
1 polymer ?
#
loop_
_entity_poly.entity_id
_entity_poly.type
_entity_poly.pdbx_seq_one_letter_code
_entity_poly.pdbx_strand_id
1 'polypeptide(L)' 'PPHDAARAHSPPAHRTSSSPDAILVISGDSGAVRQAVTSAREIGKTVLATLRSEPKPDRPSYI' A
#
# COMPACT_ATOMS: atom_id res chain seq x y z
N PRO A 1 12.09 6.71 -24.08
CA PRO A 1 12.21 6.98 -22.63
C PRO A 1 12.12 8.49 -22.33
N PRO A 2 11.21 8.86 -21.42
CA PRO A 2 11.59 9.80 -20.37
C PRO A 2 11.29 9.19 -18.99
N HIS A 3 12.26 9.41 -18.11
CA HIS A 3 12.30 8.97 -16.73
C HIS A 3 11.52 9.97 -15.89
N ASP A 4 10.35 9.60 -15.35
CA ASP A 4 9.81 10.22 -14.13
C ASP A 4 8.63 9.40 -13.58
N ALA A 5 8.92 8.19 -13.13
CA ALA A 5 8.08 7.50 -12.16
C ALA A 5 8.65 7.83 -10.77
N ALA A 6 8.27 8.97 -10.20
CA ALA A 6 8.65 9.34 -8.84
C ALA A 6 7.98 8.39 -7.84
N ARG A 7 8.64 7.27 -7.55
CA ARG A 7 8.25 6.29 -6.54
C ARG A 7 8.62 6.83 -5.17
N ALA A 8 7.67 7.37 -4.42
CA ALA A 8 7.88 7.73 -3.03
C ALA A 8 7.76 6.48 -2.14
N HIS A 9 8.85 6.11 -1.48
CA HIS A 9 8.89 5.08 -0.45
C HIS A 9 9.41 5.69 0.84
N SER A 10 8.54 5.79 1.85
CA SER A 10 8.85 6.40 3.14
C SER A 10 9.03 5.31 4.20
N PRO A 11 10.26 4.97 4.62
CA PRO A 11 10.50 4.13 5.79
C PRO A 11 10.20 4.91 7.09
N PRO A 12 10.05 4.23 8.26
CA PRO A 12 9.53 4.82 9.51
C PRO A 12 10.24 6.10 10.01
N ALA A 13 11.47 6.36 9.56
CA ALA A 13 12.26 7.52 9.96
C ALA A 13 12.27 8.68 8.92
N HIS A 14 11.63 8.51 7.76
CA HIS A 14 11.63 9.54 6.72
C HIS A 14 10.20 9.86 6.27
N ARG A 15 9.66 10.96 6.81
CA ARG A 15 8.38 11.61 6.46
C ARG A 15 7.11 10.84 6.89
N THR A 16 7.07 10.34 8.12
CA THR A 16 5.81 10.03 8.85
C THR A 16 5.91 10.58 10.27
N SER A 17 4.78 10.96 10.87
CA SER A 17 4.72 11.41 12.26
C SER A 17 4.87 10.20 13.20
N SER A 18 6.09 9.68 13.36
CA SER A 18 6.50 8.63 14.32
C SER A 18 5.58 7.40 14.46
N SER A 19 4.72 7.12 13.49
CA SER A 19 3.95 5.88 13.42
C SER A 19 4.80 4.82 12.74
N PRO A 20 4.70 3.54 13.13
CA PRO A 20 5.44 2.43 12.52
C PRO A 20 4.95 2.09 11.09
N ASP A 21 4.36 3.06 10.39
CA ASP A 21 3.76 2.89 9.07
C ASP A 21 4.81 2.98 7.97
N ALA A 22 4.66 2.13 6.95
CA ALA A 22 5.38 2.24 5.70
C ALA A 22 4.40 2.66 4.59
N ILE A 23 4.70 3.76 3.90
CA ILE A 23 3.82 4.32 2.86
C ILE A 23 4.51 4.21 1.49
N LEU A 24 3.77 3.66 0.51
CA LEU A 24 4.18 3.55 -0.88
C LEU A 24 3.19 4.33 -1.76
N VAL A 25 3.70 5.28 -2.54
CA VAL A 25 2.92 6.01 -3.55
C VAL A 25 3.38 5.59 -4.95
N ILE A 26 2.43 5.21 -5.79
CA ILE A 26 2.67 4.79 -7.18
C ILE A 26 1.74 5.53 -8.14
N SER A 27 2.24 5.79 -9.35
CA SER A 27 1.50 6.35 -10.48
C SER A 27 1.85 5.59 -11.76
N GLY A 28 0.95 5.59 -12.73
CA GLY A 28 1.10 4.85 -13.99
C GLY A 28 -0.26 4.52 -14.60
N ASP A 29 -0.29 3.56 -15.53
CA ASP A 29 -1.52 3.09 -16.15
C ASP A 29 -2.54 2.64 -15.11
N SER A 30 -3.80 3.08 -15.25
CA SER A 30 -4.85 2.82 -14.25
C SER A 30 -5.04 1.32 -13.95
N GLY A 31 -4.92 0.47 -14.98
CA GLY A 31 -4.96 -0.99 -14.83
C GLY A 31 -3.79 -1.53 -14.01
N ALA A 32 -2.57 -1.04 -14.27
CA ALA A 32 -1.36 -1.45 -13.54
C ALA A 32 -1.38 -0.95 -12.09
N VAL A 33 -1.82 0.29 -11.87
CA VAL A 33 -1.99 0.85 -10.51
C VAL A 33 -3.03 0.04 -9.74
N ARG A 34 -4.18 -0.27 -10.35
CA ARG A 34 -5.21 -1.07 -9.69
C ARG A 34 -4.71 -2.46 -9.32
N GLN A 35 -4.00 -3.14 -10.23
CA GLN A 35 -3.40 -4.44 -9.95
C GLN A 35 -2.40 -4.37 -8.80
N ALA A 36 -1.49 -3.40 -8.81
CA ALA A 36 -0.51 -3.23 -7.74
C ALA A 36 -1.17 -2.99 -6.38
N VAL A 37 -2.20 -2.13 -6.32
CA VAL A 37 -2.95 -1.84 -5.08
C VAL A 37 -3.72 -3.09 -4.60
N THR A 38 -4.40 -3.80 -5.49
CA THR A 38 -5.11 -5.03 -5.13
C THR A 38 -4.16 -6.10 -4.61
N SER A 39 -3.04 -6.36 -5.31
CA SER A 39 -2.04 -7.33 -4.86
C SER A 39 -1.43 -6.96 -3.51
N ALA A 40 -1.08 -5.68 -3.30
CA ALA A 40 -0.57 -5.21 -2.01
C ALA A 40 -1.59 -5.42 -0.88
N ARG A 41 -2.88 -5.17 -1.14
CA ARG A 41 -3.96 -5.40 -0.16
C ARG A 41 -4.08 -6.88 0.21
N GLU A 42 -4.09 -7.79 -0.77
CA GLU A 42 -4.24 -9.23 -0.48
C GLU A 42 -3.07 -9.79 0.33
N ILE A 43 -1.83 -9.42 -0.02
CA ILE A 43 -0.64 -9.80 0.75
C ILE A 43 -0.64 -9.13 2.13
N GLY A 44 -1.01 -7.84 2.22
CA GLY A 44 -1.10 -7.11 3.49
C GLY A 44 -2.07 -7.75 4.47
N LYS A 45 -3.27 -8.15 4.02
CA LYS A 45 -4.22 -8.90 4.85
C LYS A 45 -3.64 -10.22 5.33
N THR A 46 -2.97 -10.96 4.44
CA THR A 46 -2.34 -12.25 4.78
C THR A 46 -1.29 -12.08 5.88
N VAL A 47 -0.42 -11.07 5.76
CA VAL A 47 0.60 -10.76 6.77
C VAL A 47 -0.05 -10.37 8.09
N LEU A 48 -1.06 -9.50 8.07
CA LEU A 48 -1.77 -9.07 9.29
C LEU A 48 -2.54 -10.23 9.96
N ALA A 49 -3.13 -11.14 9.19
CA ALA A 49 -3.84 -12.30 9.71
C ALA A 49 -2.93 -13.23 10.54
N THR A 50 -1.61 -13.23 10.28
CA THR A 50 -0.63 -13.97 11.12
C THR A 50 -0.57 -13.44 12.56
N LEU A 51 -1.03 -12.21 12.81
CA LEU A 51 -1.06 -11.56 14.12
C LEU A 51 -2.35 -11.83 14.91
N ARG A 52 -3.06 -12.94 14.58
CA ARG A 52 -4.23 -13.51 15.28
C ARG A 52 -5.61 -12.90 14.98
N SER A 53 -5.73 -11.95 14.05
CA SER A 53 -7.06 -11.45 13.66
C SER A 53 -7.09 -11.07 12.19
N GLU A 54 -8.18 -11.44 11.49
CA GLU A 54 -8.45 -10.99 10.13
C GLU A 54 -8.81 -9.49 10.16
N PRO A 55 -8.09 -8.63 9.42
CA PRO A 55 -8.43 -7.22 9.34
C PRO A 55 -9.76 -7.00 8.61
N LYS A 56 -10.70 -6.30 9.27
CA LYS A 56 -12.03 -6.01 8.73
C LYS A 56 -12.20 -4.51 8.47
N PRO A 57 -12.65 -4.09 7.27
CA PRO A 57 -12.98 -2.70 7.01
C PRO A 57 -14.37 -2.35 7.55
N ASP A 58 -14.56 -1.14 8.05
CA ASP A 58 -15.87 -0.64 8.53
C ASP A 58 -16.85 -0.31 7.40
N ARG A 59 -16.36 -0.24 6.15
CA ARG A 59 -17.15 0.10 4.96
C ARG A 59 -16.75 -0.78 3.76
N PRO A 60 -17.62 -0.94 2.75
CA PRO A 60 -17.28 -1.65 1.53
C PRO A 60 -16.05 -1.05 0.83
N SER A 61 -15.22 -1.92 0.24
CA SER A 61 -14.10 -1.49 -0.61
C SER A 61 -14.63 -0.78 -1.85
N TYR A 62 -13.98 0.31 -2.26
CA TYR A 62 -14.23 1.00 -3.52
C TYR A 62 -13.14 0.76 -4.57
N ILE A 63 -12.13 -0.06 -4.22
CA ILE A 63 -11.08 -0.55 -5.11
C ILE A 63 -11.33 -2.02 -5.42
#